data_AF-A0AAW9EGB3-F1
#
_entry.id   AF-A0AAW9EGB3-F1
#
_cell.length_a   1.000
_cell.length_b   1.000
_cell.length_c   1.000
_cell.angle_alpha   90.00
_cell.angle_beta   90.00
_cell.angle_gamma   90.00
#
_symmetry.space_group_name_H-M   'P 1'
#
loop_
_entity.id
_entity.type
_entity.pdbx_description
1 polymer ?
#
loop_
_entity_poly.entity_id
_entity_poly.type
_entity_poly.pdbx_seq_one_letter_code
_entity_poly.pdbx_strand_id
1 'polypeptide(L)' 'LKTFPQLQGVKIDYRWTGNFLLTLSRMPQFGRLDNNIYYMQGYSGHGVTCTHLAGRLISELLRGDAERFDAFAKLPHYPF' A
#
# COMPACT_ATOMS: atom_id res chain seq x y z
N LEU A 1 8.27 -27.63 -9.82
CA LEU A 1 6.80 -27.50 -9.67
C LEU A 1 6.34 -28.24 -8.40
N LYS A 2 6.72 -27.76 -7.20
CA LYS A 2 6.28 -28.38 -5.93
C LYS A 2 4.88 -27.91 -5.53
N THR A 3 4.60 -26.62 -5.70
CA THR A 3 3.30 -26.01 -5.36
C THR A 3 2.22 -26.32 -6.41
N PHE A 4 2.58 -26.33 -7.69
CA PHE A 4 1.65 -26.58 -8.79
C PHE A 4 2.17 -27.66 -9.76
N PRO A 5 2.20 -28.95 -9.37
CA PRO A 5 2.69 -30.04 -10.21
C PRO A 5 1.99 -30.15 -11.57
N GLN A 6 0.70 -29.80 -11.65
CA GLN A 6 -0.12 -29.87 -12.86
C GLN A 6 0.35 -28.96 -14.01
N LEU A 7 1.22 -27.99 -13.74
CA LEU A 7 1.78 -27.12 -14.77
C LEU A 7 3.03 -27.71 -15.44
N GLN A 8 3.30 -29.00 -15.25
CA GLN A 8 4.44 -29.65 -15.90
C GLN A 8 4.32 -29.59 -17.42
N GLY A 9 5.39 -29.15 -18.08
CA GLY A 9 5.43 -29.01 -19.55
C GLY A 9 4.79 -27.73 -20.09
N VAL A 10 4.13 -26.92 -19.25
CA VAL A 10 3.61 -25.60 -19.66
C VAL A 10 4.78 -24.64 -19.88
N LYS A 11 4.85 -24.01 -21.05
CA LYS A 11 5.86 -22.99 -21.38
C LYS A 11 5.53 -21.66 -20.70
N ILE A 12 6.56 -20.93 -20.25
CA ILE A 12 6.42 -19.57 -19.72
C ILE A 12 6.82 -18.60 -20.84
N ASP A 13 5.85 -17.85 -21.36
CA ASP A 13 6.09 -16.91 -22.46
C ASP A 13 6.74 -15.61 -21.96
N TYR A 14 6.38 -15.16 -20.75
CA TYR A 14 6.85 -13.90 -20.17
C TYR A 14 7.07 -14.00 -18.67
N ARG A 15 8.00 -13.18 -18.17
CA ARG A 15 8.25 -12.99 -16.74
C ARG A 15 8.51 -11.52 -16.47
N TRP A 16 7.96 -11.04 -15.36
CA TRP A 16 8.12 -9.67 -14.91
C TRP A 16 8.63 -9.67 -13.47
N THR A 17 9.41 -8.66 -13.14
CA THR A 17 9.87 -8.38 -11.78
C THR A 17 9.84 -6.87 -11.57
N GLY A 18 9.75 -6.46 -10.33
CA GLY A 18 9.76 -5.05 -9.98
C GLY A 18 9.97 -4.87 -8.49
N ASN A 19 10.52 -3.72 -8.13
CA ASN A 19 10.56 -3.31 -6.73
C ASN A 19 9.18 -2.78 -6.34
N PHE A 20 8.81 -3.02 -5.09
CA PHE A 20 7.69 -2.34 -4.48
C PHE A 20 8.14 -1.79 -3.14
N LEU A 21 7.51 -0.69 -2.73
CA LEU A 21 7.83 -0.05 -1.47
C LEU A 21 7.22 -0.89 -0.33
N LEU A 22 8.09 -1.65 0.33
CA LEU A 22 7.79 -2.41 1.54
C LEU A 22 7.97 -1.50 2.75
N THR A 23 7.13 -1.66 3.77
CA THR A 23 7.27 -1.03 5.08
C THR A 23 7.60 -2.11 6.11
N LEU A 24 8.29 -1.78 7.19
CA LEU A 24 8.64 -2.77 8.23
C LEU A 24 7.41 -3.37 8.91
N SER A 25 6.35 -2.57 9.11
CA SER A 25 5.07 -3.05 9.63
C SER A 25 4.25 -3.85 8.61
N ARG A 26 4.66 -3.85 7.33
CA ARG A 26 3.91 -4.37 6.17
C ARG A 26 2.52 -3.73 5.97
N MET A 27 2.27 -2.62 6.67
CA MET A 27 1.07 -1.80 6.55
C MET A 27 1.37 -0.54 5.73
N PRO A 28 0.38 -0.01 4.98
CA PRO A 28 0.55 1.26 4.29
C PRO A 28 0.80 2.39 5.28
N GLN A 29 1.67 3.32 4.89
CA GLN A 29 2.03 4.48 5.69
C GLN A 29 1.27 5.70 5.21
N PHE A 30 0.46 6.27 6.09
CA PHE A 30 -0.30 7.50 5.84
C PHE A 30 0.24 8.59 6.76
N GLY A 31 0.23 9.84 6.33
CA GLY A 31 0.59 10.93 7.22
C GLY A 31 0.61 12.30 6.57
N ARG A 32 1.11 13.26 7.33
CA ARG A 32 1.22 14.67 6.97
C ARG A 32 2.67 15.11 7.13
N LEU A 33 3.20 15.84 6.15
CA LEU A 33 4.50 16.50 6.24
C LEU A 33 4.35 17.97 6.66
N ASP A 34 3.22 18.60 6.33
CA ASP A 34 2.88 19.99 6.67
C ASP A 34 1.35 20.19 6.58
N ASN A 35 0.86 21.40 6.83
CA ASN A 35 -0.56 21.78 6.88
C ASN A 35 -1.38 21.35 5.66
N ASN A 36 -0.77 21.29 4.47
CA ASN A 36 -1.43 20.87 3.22
C ASN A 36 -0.59 19.86 2.42
N ILE A 37 0.33 19.15 3.08
CA ILE A 37 1.18 18.14 2.43
C ILE A 37 0.90 16.79 3.08
N TYR A 38 0.29 15.90 2.31
CA TYR A 38 -0.13 14.57 2.75
C TYR A 38 0.65 13.50 1.98
N TYR A 39 0.94 12.38 2.63
CA TYR A 39 1.54 11.23 1.98
C TYR A 39 0.75 9.96 2.29
N MET A 40 0.72 9.07 1.30
CA MET A 40 0.22 7.72 1.40
C MET A 40 1.17 6.83 0.59
N GLN A 41 1.96 6.00 1.25
CA GLN A 41 3.04 5.24 0.62
C GLN A 41 3.16 3.83 1.20
N GLY A 42 4.07 3.04 0.62
CA GLY A 42 4.56 1.83 1.30
C GLY A 42 3.50 0.74 1.45
N TYR A 43 2.65 0.56 0.44
CA TYR A 43 1.52 -0.36 0.49
C TYR A 43 1.90 -1.84 0.63
N SER A 44 3.19 -2.22 0.58
CA SER A 44 3.67 -3.56 0.96
C SER A 44 2.97 -4.72 0.23
N GLY A 45 2.66 -4.54 -1.05
CA GLY A 45 1.94 -5.53 -1.87
C GLY A 45 0.41 -5.35 -1.90
N HIS A 46 -0.15 -4.43 -1.11
CA HIS A 46 -1.58 -4.13 -1.07
C HIS A 46 -1.99 -2.93 -1.94
N GLY A 47 -1.12 -2.49 -2.86
CA GLY A 47 -1.32 -1.25 -3.62
C GLY A 47 -2.66 -1.21 -4.36
N VAL A 48 -3.00 -2.26 -5.12
CA VAL A 48 -4.24 -2.30 -5.91
C VAL A 48 -5.50 -2.18 -5.04
N THR A 49 -5.56 -2.90 -3.91
CA THR A 49 -6.74 -2.92 -3.05
C THR A 49 -6.82 -1.71 -2.14
N CYS A 50 -5.68 -1.27 -1.59
CA CYS A 50 -5.65 -0.23 -0.56
C CYS A 50 -5.67 1.19 -1.14
N THR A 51 -5.16 1.42 -2.36
CA THR A 51 -5.12 2.77 -2.95
C THR A 51 -6.51 3.34 -3.23
N HIS A 52 -7.49 2.50 -3.57
CA HIS A 52 -8.89 2.93 -3.69
C HIS A 52 -9.45 3.47 -2.36
N LEU A 53 -9.17 2.77 -1.26
CA LEU A 53 -9.50 3.26 0.07
C LEU A 53 -8.74 4.56 0.38
N ALA A 54 -7.43 4.60 0.11
CA ALA A 54 -6.59 5.76 0.35
C ALA A 54 -7.13 7.02 -0.34
N GLY A 55 -7.54 6.91 -1.62
CA GLY A 55 -8.15 7.98 -2.39
C GLY A 55 -9.44 8.51 -1.78
N ARG A 56 -10.28 7.62 -1.24
CA ARG A 56 -11.47 8.04 -0.49
C ARG A 56 -11.11 8.74 0.82
N LEU A 57 -10.18 8.19 1.60
CA LEU A 57 -9.79 8.75 2.90
C LEU A 57 -9.17 10.14 2.77
N ILE A 58 -8.33 10.37 1.75
CA ILE A 58 -7.78 11.71 1.50
C ILE A 58 -8.87 12.68 1.03
N SER A 59 -9.86 12.22 0.26
CA SER A 59 -11.00 13.07 -0.13
C SER A 59 -11.88 13.45 1.07
N GLU A 60 -12.14 12.52 1.99
CA GLU A 60 -12.85 12.77 3.26
C GLU A 60 -12.08 13.81 4.08
N LEU A 61 -10.77 13.61 4.24
CA LEU A 61 -9.89 14.54 4.96
C LEU A 61 -9.95 15.96 4.38
N LEU A 62 -9.86 16.10 3.05
CA LEU A 62 -9.89 17.41 2.39
C LEU A 62 -11.24 18.13 2.52
N ARG A 63 -12.30 17.38 2.84
CA ARG A 63 -13.65 17.93 3.14
C ARG A 63 -13.83 18.25 4.63
N GLY A 64 -12.81 18.05 5.45
CA GLY A 64 -12.82 18.31 6.88
C GLY A 64 -13.12 17.08 7.76
N ASP A 65 -13.29 15.89 7.17
CA ASP A 65 -13.49 14.64 7.91
C ASP A 65 -12.21 13.80 7.93
N ALA A 66 -11.40 14.01 8.96
CA ALA A 66 -10.09 13.38 9.07
C ALA A 66 -10.08 12.03 9.80
N GLU A 67 -11.18 11.60 10.43
CA GLU A 67 -11.18 10.52 11.43
C GLU A 67 -10.53 9.23 10.90
N ARG A 68 -10.97 8.80 9.72
CA ARG A 68 -10.53 7.55 9.12
C ARG A 68 -9.14 7.64 8.50
N PHE A 69 -8.75 8.80 8.00
CA PHE A 69 -7.36 9.03 7.59
C PHE A 69 -6.42 8.97 8.80
N ASP A 70 -6.82 9.60 9.90
CA ASP A 70 -6.05 9.66 11.15
C ASP A 70 -5.90 8.29 11.81
N ALA A 71 -6.87 7.40 11.65
CA ALA A 71 -6.71 6.01 12.07
C ALA A 71 -5.52 5.32 11.39
N PHE A 72 -5.30 5.55 10.09
CA PHE A 72 -4.11 5.02 9.40
C PHE A 72 -2.84 5.79 9.77
N ALA A 73 -2.92 7.12 9.90
CA ALA A 73 -1.76 7.95 10.25
C ALA A 73 -1.23 7.72 11.67
N LYS A 74 -2.03 7.12 12.56
CA LYS A 74 -1.63 6.73 13.92
C LYS A 74 -0.93 5.36 13.98
N LEU A 75 -0.88 4.61 12.88
CA LEU A 75 -0.18 3.32 12.86
C LEU A 75 1.34 3.54 13.06
N PRO A 76 2.07 2.60 13.67
CA PRO A 76 3.50 2.77 13.89
C PRO A 76 4.29 2.82 12.57
N HIS A 77 5.08 3.88 12.42
CA HIS A 77 6.04 4.06 11.33
C HIS A 77 7.46 3.80 11.85
N TYR A 78 7.97 2.58 11.64
CA TYR A 78 9.33 2.25 12.01
C TYR A 78 10.33 2.86 11.00
N PRO A 79 11.46 3.44 11.47
CA PRO A 79 12.53 3.89 10.58
C PRO A 79 13.22 2.68 9.93
N PHE A 80 13.75 2.89 8.73
CA PHE A 80 14.65 1.94 8.07
C PHE A 80 16.07 2.09 8.59
#